data_AF-A0A2W4LZF0-F1
#
_entry.id   AF-A0A2W4LZF0-F1
#
_cell.length_a   1.000
_cell.length_b   1.000
_cell.length_c   1.000
_cell.angle_alpha   90.00
_cell.angle_beta   90.00
_cell.angle_gamma   90.00
#
_symmetry.space_group_name_H-M   'P 1'
#
loop_
_entity.id
_entity.type
_entity.pdbx_description
1 polymer ?
#
loop_
_entity_poly.entity_id
_entity_poly.type
_entity_poly.pdbx_seq_one_letter_code
_entity_poly.pdbx_strand_id
1 'polypeptide(L)'
;MEGPLAKSGPDASEVIVRTLGGVIGDLGELVHGEAELVLGERSVLFLRLRPDAIHQPTGMAQGHYPLYPDVKRVERLHPSPRIPELVQPERSAVRRLRGLDLDQARRLIREALAR
;
A
#
# COMPACT_ATOMS: atom_id res chain seq x y z
N MET A 1 -23.79 16.72 3.70
CA MET A 1 -22.99 17.27 2.58
C MET A 1 -21.57 17.20 3.08
N GLU A 2 -20.93 16.05 2.92
CA GLU A 2 -19.61 15.79 3.52
C GLU A 2 -18.54 16.45 2.65
N GLY A 3 -17.93 17.52 3.17
CA GLY A 3 -16.82 18.21 2.51
C GLY A 3 -15.55 17.35 2.52
N PRO A 4 -14.62 17.56 1.57
CA PRO A 4 -13.35 16.84 1.58
C PRO A 4 -12.58 17.23 2.84
N LEU A 5 -12.29 16.22 3.68
CA LEU A 5 -11.37 16.31 4.81
C LEU A 5 -9.95 16.50 4.29
N ALA A 6 -9.64 17.71 3.82
CA ALA A 6 -8.28 18.15 3.55
C ALA A 6 -7.67 18.62 4.87
N LYS A 7 -6.61 17.95 5.32
CA LYS A 7 -5.79 18.46 6.43
C LYS A 7 -4.34 18.27 6.04
N SER A 8 -3.88 19.21 5.23
CA SER A 8 -2.56 19.22 4.60
C SER A 8 -1.50 19.84 5.52
N GLY A 9 -0.37 19.13 5.66
CA GLY A 9 0.92 19.75 5.93
C GLY A 9 1.54 20.23 4.59
N PRO A 10 2.42 21.24 4.60
CA PRO A 10 2.79 22.04 3.42
C PRO A 10 3.53 21.30 2.29
N ASP A 11 3.97 20.04 2.48
CA ASP A 11 4.59 19.19 1.45
C ASP A 11 3.83 17.87 1.20
N ALA A 12 2.63 17.72 1.77
CA ALA A 12 1.83 16.50 1.65
C ALA A 12 0.92 16.57 0.43
N SER A 13 1.23 15.78 -0.61
CA SER A 13 0.29 15.51 -1.70
C SER A 13 -0.80 14.56 -1.21
N GLU A 14 -2.05 15.00 -1.21
CA GLU A 14 -3.20 14.14 -0.94
C GLU A 14 -3.65 13.41 -2.22
N VAL A 15 -3.98 12.13 -2.11
CA VAL A 15 -4.52 11.34 -3.22
C VAL A 15 -5.72 10.52 -2.75
N ILE A 16 -6.72 10.38 -3.62
CA ILE A 16 -7.87 9.50 -3.37
C ILE A 16 -7.50 8.10 -3.86
N VAL A 17 -7.51 7.13 -2.93
CA VAL A 17 -7.31 5.71 -3.22
C VAL A 17 -8.62 4.97 -3.01
N ARG A 18 -9.04 4.17 -4.00
CA ARG A 18 -10.19 3.27 -3.90
C ARG A 18 -9.70 1.82 -3.82
N THR A 19 -10.13 1.12 -2.77
CA THR A 19 -10.04 -0.33 -2.62
C THR A 19 -11.41 -0.97 -2.83
N LEU A 20 -11.45 -2.29 -3.00
CA LEU A 20 -12.69 -3.07 -3.02
C LEU A 20 -13.05 -3.58 -1.61
N GLY A 21 -14.34 -3.88 -1.39
CA GLY A 21 -14.87 -4.23 -0.08
C GLY A 21 -15.02 -3.01 0.85
N GLY A 22 -15.21 -3.27 2.14
CA GLY A 22 -15.39 -2.20 3.13
C GLY A 22 -16.20 -2.66 4.34
N VAL A 23 -16.54 -1.71 5.21
CA VAL A 23 -17.34 -1.97 6.41
C VAL A 23 -18.47 -0.93 6.49
N ILE A 24 -19.69 -1.39 6.75
CA ILE A 24 -20.87 -0.57 7.03
C ILE A 24 -21.40 -1.00 8.39
N GLY A 25 -21.22 -0.16 9.41
CA GLY A 25 -21.59 -0.52 10.78
C GLY A 25 -20.79 -1.71 11.27
N ASP A 26 -21.47 -2.82 11.56
CA ASP A 26 -20.90 -4.10 11.98
C ASP A 26 -20.77 -5.12 10.83
N LEU A 27 -21.22 -4.78 9.61
CA LEU A 27 -21.15 -5.65 8.44
C LEU A 27 -19.94 -5.31 7.56
N GLY A 28 -19.05 -6.28 7.37
CA GLY A 28 -17.89 -6.16 6.49
C GLY A 28 -18.03 -6.93 5.19
N GLU A 29 -17.69 -6.31 4.07
CA GLU A 29 -17.45 -6.98 2.79
C GLU A 29 -15.96 -7.20 2.60
N LEU A 30 -15.56 -8.47 2.49
CA LEU A 30 -14.18 -8.87 2.25
C LEU A 30 -13.99 -9.29 0.80
N VAL A 31 -13.04 -8.64 0.12
CA VAL A 31 -12.58 -9.06 -1.21
C VAL A 31 -11.22 -9.73 -1.06
N HIS A 32 -11.17 -11.03 -1.35
CA HIS A 32 -9.93 -11.80 -1.22
C HIS A 32 -8.83 -11.25 -2.13
N GLY A 33 -7.65 -11.08 -1.56
CA GLY A 33 -6.48 -10.52 -2.24
C GLY A 33 -6.50 -9.00 -2.37
N GLU A 34 -7.55 -8.30 -1.92
CA GLU A 34 -7.58 -6.84 -1.91
C GLU A 34 -6.68 -6.26 -0.81
N ALA A 35 -6.10 -5.08 -1.07
CA ALA A 35 -5.33 -4.36 -0.07
C ALA A 35 -6.27 -3.83 1.02
N GLU A 36 -5.94 -4.11 2.28
CA GLU A 36 -6.61 -3.55 3.45
C GLU A 36 -5.81 -2.35 3.95
N LEU A 37 -6.41 -1.16 3.93
CA LEU A 37 -5.81 0.07 4.43
C LEU A 37 -6.46 0.44 5.75
N VAL A 38 -5.67 0.49 6.81
CA VAL A 38 -6.12 0.85 8.16
C VAL A 38 -5.78 2.31 8.43
N LEU A 39 -6.76 3.07 8.93
CA LEU A 39 -6.54 4.47 9.27
C LEU A 39 -5.45 4.61 10.34
N GLY A 40 -4.51 5.53 10.12
CA GLY A 40 -3.38 5.78 11.02
C GLY A 40 -2.19 4.84 10.81
N GLU A 41 -2.33 3.77 10.02
CA GLU A 41 -1.20 2.94 9.63
C GLU A 41 -0.41 3.58 8.49
N ARG A 42 0.92 3.47 8.58
CA ARG A 42 1.84 3.92 7.54
C ARG A 42 2.07 2.75 6.58
N SER A 43 1.92 3.00 5.29
CA SER A 43 2.11 1.99 4.24
C SER A 43 2.82 2.56 3.02
N VAL A 44 3.57 1.71 2.32
CA VAL A 44 3.96 1.96 0.93
C VAL A 44 2.94 1.30 0.01
N LEU A 45 2.46 2.05 -0.97
CA LEU A 45 1.51 1.58 -1.98
C LEU A 45 2.08 1.80 -3.38
N PHE A 46 1.98 0.79 -4.24
CA PHE A 46 2.06 0.98 -5.69
C PHE A 46 0.68 1.33 -6.19
N LEU A 47 0.53 2.50 -6.81
CA LEU A 47 -0.75 3.00 -7.29
C LEU A 47 -0.76 3.07 -8.83
N ARG A 48 -1.94 2.86 -9.41
CA ARG A 48 -2.23 3.21 -10.80
C ARG A 48 -3.38 4.21 -10.82
N LEU A 49 -3.28 5.22 -11.67
CA LEU A 49 -4.36 6.17 -11.92
C LEU A 49 -5.40 5.51 -12.86
N ARG A 50 -6.67 5.54 -12.48
CA ARG A 50 -7.78 5.03 -13.30
C ARG A 50 -8.36 6.15 -14.18
N PRO A 51 -9.15 5.83 -15.22
CA PRO A 51 -9.81 6.82 -16.06
C PRO A 51 -10.74 7.78 -15.31
N ASP A 52 -11.29 7.37 -14.17
CA ASP A 52 -12.12 8.19 -13.28
C ASP A 52 -11.30 9.11 -12.35
N ALA A 53 -10.00 9.31 -12.64
CA ALA A 53 -9.05 10.12 -11.88
C ALA A 53 -8.82 9.66 -10.43
N ILE A 54 -9.19 8.43 -10.10
CA ILE A 54 -9.02 7.83 -8.77
C ILE A 54 -7.86 6.82 -8.81
N HIS A 55 -7.04 6.80 -7.76
CA HIS A 55 -5.96 5.83 -7.66
C HIS A 55 -6.49 4.49 -7.15
N GLN A 56 -5.89 3.41 -7.62
CA GLN A 56 -6.12 2.06 -7.10
C GLN A 56 -4.78 1.38 -6.81
N PRO A 57 -4.67 0.55 -5.76
CA PRO A 57 -3.51 -0.30 -5.57
C PRO A 57 -3.26 -1.21 -6.79
N THR A 58 -2.04 -1.15 -7.32
CA THR A 58 -1.59 -2.04 -8.40
C THR A 58 -1.37 -3.44 -7.82
N GLY A 59 -1.97 -4.45 -8.45
CA GLY A 59 -1.84 -5.83 -7.96
C GLY A 59 -2.53 -6.08 -6.61
N MET A 60 -3.47 -5.21 -6.21
CA MET A 60 -4.26 -5.36 -4.99
C MET A 60 -3.34 -5.46 -3.75
N ALA A 61 -3.48 -6.51 -2.92
CA ALA A 61 -2.63 -6.73 -1.75
C ALA A 61 -1.13 -6.88 -2.08
N GLN A 62 -0.77 -7.26 -3.31
CA GLN A 62 0.64 -7.39 -3.71
C GLN A 62 1.35 -6.04 -3.83
N GLY A 63 0.59 -4.96 -4.06
CA GLY A 63 1.10 -3.59 -4.13
C GLY A 63 1.09 -2.85 -2.79
N HIS A 64 0.69 -3.51 -1.70
CA HIS A 64 0.53 -2.92 -0.38
C HIS A 64 1.56 -3.45 0.62
N TYR A 65 2.25 -2.52 1.28
CA TYR A 65 3.30 -2.81 2.24
C TYR A 65 3.14 -1.98 3.51
N PRO A 66 2.47 -2.47 4.56
CA PRO A 66 2.44 -1.79 5.85
C PRO A 66 3.84 -1.69 6.44
N LEU A 67 4.13 -0.57 7.09
CA LEU A 67 5.36 -0.35 7.83
C LEU A 67 5.16 -0.71 9.30
N TYR A 68 5.94 -1.67 9.79
CA TYR A 68 5.97 -2.01 11.21
C TYR A 68 7.40 -1.85 11.75
N PRO A 69 7.55 -1.38 13.00
CA PRO A 69 8.86 -1.27 13.62
C PRO A 69 9.44 -2.65 13.91
N ASP A 70 10.74 -2.82 13.63
CA ASP A 70 11.50 -3.99 14.08
C ASP A 70 11.94 -3.87 15.55
N VAL A 71 12.71 -4.85 16.04
CA VAL A 71 13.27 -4.85 17.41
C VAL A 71 14.18 -3.65 17.71
N LYS A 72 14.69 -2.97 16.68
CA LYS A 72 15.51 -1.75 16.77
C LYS A 72 14.70 -0.47 16.53
N ARG A 73 13.37 -0.58 16.45
CA ARG A 73 12.42 0.50 16.15
C ARG A 73 12.60 1.15 14.76
N VAL A 74 13.19 0.43 13.82
CA VAL A 74 13.24 0.85 12.42
C VAL A 74 11.98 0.37 11.71
N GLU A 75 11.24 1.29 11.09
CA GLU A 75 10.09 0.94 10.25
C GLU A 75 10.55 0.11 9.04
N ARG A 76 9.99 -1.09 8.89
CA ARG A 76 10.28 -2.00 7.78
C ARG A 76 9.03 -2.31 6.99
N LEU A 77 9.18 -2.54 5.69
CA LEU A 77 8.09 -2.97 4.82
C LEU A 77 7.73 -4.42 5.11
N HIS A 78 6.47 -4.69 5.39
CA HIS A 78 5.91 -6.04 5.49
C HIS A 78 5.05 -6.35 4.26
N PRO A 79 4.94 -7.62 3.84
CA PRO A 79 3.89 -8.01 2.89
C PRO A 79 2.51 -7.69 3.47
N SER A 80 1.56 -7.34 2.61
CA SER A 80 0.18 -7.19 3.05
C SER A 80 -0.32 -8.45 3.79
N PRO A 81 -1.07 -8.31 4.91
CA PRO A 81 -1.56 -9.46 5.67
C PRO A 81 -2.48 -10.41 4.89
N ARG A 82 -3.14 -9.91 3.84
CA ARG A 82 -4.09 -10.66 3.00
C ARG A 82 -3.52 -11.00 1.63
N ILE A 83 -2.20 -11.04 1.50
CA ILE A 83 -1.57 -11.39 0.23
C ILE A 83 -1.97 -12.82 -0.18
N PRO A 84 -2.47 -13.02 -1.42
CA PRO A 84 -2.74 -14.36 -1.93
C PRO A 84 -1.44 -15.09 -2.28
N GLU A 85 -1.54 -16.37 -2.62
CA GLU A 85 -0.41 -17.12 -3.15
C GLU A 85 0.14 -16.47 -4.43
N LEU A 86 1.47 -16.35 -4.52
CA LEU A 86 2.14 -15.75 -5.65
C LEU A 86 2.62 -16.82 -6.62
N VAL A 87 2.26 -16.68 -7.90
CA VAL A 87 2.65 -17.64 -8.96
C VAL A 87 4.17 -17.65 -9.20
N GLN A 88 4.86 -16.52 -8.98
CA GLN A 88 6.32 -16.39 -9.14
C GLN A 88 6.92 -15.55 -8.01
N PRO A 89 6.98 -16.10 -6.78
CA PRO A 89 7.35 -15.32 -5.61
C PRO A 89 8.75 -14.71 -5.73
N GLU A 90 9.71 -15.43 -6.31
CA GLU A 90 11.09 -14.96 -6.45
C GLU A 90 11.27 -13.74 -7.36
N ARG A 91 10.32 -13.49 -8.27
CA ARG A 91 10.33 -12.32 -9.15
C ARG A 91 9.47 -11.16 -8.63
N SER A 92 8.70 -11.39 -7.58
CA SER A 92 7.74 -10.41 -7.06
C SER A 92 8.40 -9.22 -6.38
N ALA A 93 7.76 -8.05 -6.45
CA ALA A 93 8.12 -6.91 -5.64
C ALA A 93 8.04 -7.24 -4.14
N VAL A 94 7.09 -8.10 -3.75
CA VAL A 94 6.88 -8.57 -2.38
C VAL A 94 8.14 -9.19 -1.79
N ARG A 95 8.76 -10.11 -2.53
CA ARG A 95 10.01 -10.76 -2.14
C ARG A 95 11.16 -9.77 -1.99
N ARG A 96 11.23 -8.77 -2.88
CA ARG A 96 12.32 -7.81 -2.94
C ARG A 96 12.23 -6.71 -1.89
N LEU A 97 11.01 -6.30 -1.51
CA LEU A 97 10.77 -5.18 -0.61
C LEU A 97 10.59 -5.58 0.85
N ARG A 98 10.18 -6.82 1.13
CA ARG A 98 9.99 -7.31 2.50
C ARG A 98 11.25 -7.10 3.35
N GLY A 99 11.09 -6.46 4.49
CA GLY A 99 12.12 -6.22 5.50
C GLY A 99 13.04 -5.03 5.22
N LEU A 100 12.91 -4.38 4.06
CA LEU A 100 13.64 -3.15 3.78
C LEU A 100 13.06 -1.99 4.60
N ASP A 101 13.91 -1.04 4.97
CA ASP A 101 13.46 0.27 5.42
C ASP A 101 13.01 1.14 4.22
N LEU A 102 12.45 2.32 4.52
CA LEU A 102 11.89 3.21 3.49
C LEU A 102 12.96 3.74 2.51
N ASP A 103 14.17 4.00 2.97
CA ASP A 103 15.25 4.54 2.14
C ASP A 103 15.81 3.47 1.19
N GLN A 104 15.99 2.25 1.71
CA GLN A 104 16.36 1.07 0.93
C GLN A 104 15.28 0.77 -0.13
N ALA A 105 14.01 0.77 0.26
CA ALA A 105 12.90 0.53 -0.66
C ALA A 105 12.84 1.60 -1.75
N ARG A 106 12.96 2.88 -1.40
CA ARG A 106 12.96 4.00 -2.35
C ARG A 106 14.08 3.88 -3.37
N ARG A 107 15.29 3.53 -2.93
CA ARG A 107 16.45 3.32 -3.81
C ARG A 107 16.18 2.21 -4.81
N LEU A 108 15.73 1.04 -4.32
CA LEU A 108 15.44 -0.11 -5.16
C LEU A 108 14.34 0.16 -6.20
N ILE A 109 13.29 0.89 -5.80
CA ILE A 109 12.19 1.28 -6.71
C ILE A 109 12.73 2.20 -7.82
N ARG A 110 13.56 3.19 -7.49
CA ARG A 110 14.16 4.10 -8.47
C ARG A 110 15.07 3.36 -9.46
N GLU A 111 15.91 2.45 -8.97
CA GLU A 111 16.75 1.59 -9.82
C GLU A 111 15.91 0.70 -10.76
N ALA A 112 14.74 0.25 -10.30
CA ALA A 112 13.83 -0.53 -11.13
C ALA A 112 13.14 0.29 -12.23
N LEU A 113 12.89 1.58 -12.00
CA LEU A 113 12.29 2.50 -12.98
C LEU A 113 13.29 3.03 -14.00
N ALA A 114 14.59 2.97 -13.71
CA ALA A 114 15.65 3.43 -14.61
C ALA A 114 16.07 2.40 -15.68
N ARG A 115 15.40 1.23 -15.70
CA ARG A 115 15.61 0.16 -16.67
C ARG A 115 14.49 0.17 -17.71
#